data_AF-A0A437PZ15-F1
#
_entry.id   AF-A0A437PZ15-F1
#
_cell.length_a   1.000
_cell.length_b   1.000
_cell.length_c   1.000
_cell.angle_alpha   90.00
_cell.angle_beta   90.00
_cell.angle_gamma   90.00
#
_symmetry.space_group_name_H-M   'P 1'
#
loop_
_entity.id
_entity.type
_entity.pdbx_description
1 polymer ?
#
loop_
_entity_poly.entity_id
_entity_poly.type
_entity_poly.pdbx_seq_one_letter_code
_entity_poly.pdbx_strand_id
1 'polypeptide(L)'
;MTMSEYPPGYPDRPANEEQLVEALMRVTVLEDRHARRLVVDGALQRLGQRLSVVEHPDKKRHIVEMVRVFATVPQGLARLVEAVRYLSGDDLASLQAATLVDAPLPPAGDPAHRAGLDPLLSGLDRRSVPELADLFCHVAGDSFGPLPETTRTAREAYELLEQCNVPSDGIPRSVRFLHELASLVGPESGDPLRVWLSGHVHSLAGAGPEGRRMLDALRATTGSWRRDRGREAFLVIRLQPLTESPDRVALTCWTSTGNAWEPRQRDDRELRLTEVPEWVATLVDREEERLRNHHGGIVVEFILSLAMANTPVEDWTRTSPFVMRQPGLGESAPYTPPLGMDYKVVIRSLERMEARQVHRVWNARWEVLRGGRAGHVHRCETGAGSQQQALYAKLKHNPAIVLMTLGSSPDEEHGLSELTLGLQAGLPVLLWAHQGPLGDAEHEELHRVARTGAWDDLLETVTRLRFSPGTRDDGREGSVDSHIAVLWDDPSRLPEVPESAS
;
A
#
# COMPACT_ATOMS: atom_id res chain seq x y z
N MET A 1 -7.23 61.66 -7.55
CA MET A 1 -6.86 61.04 -6.28
C MET A 1 -8.09 60.26 -5.81
N THR A 2 -8.11 58.97 -6.09
CA THR A 2 -9.11 58.03 -5.57
C THR A 2 -8.47 56.66 -5.65
N MET A 3 -8.15 56.12 -4.47
CA MET A 3 -7.65 54.76 -4.27
C MET A 3 -8.80 53.79 -4.51
N SER A 4 -8.58 52.79 -5.37
CA SER A 4 -9.46 51.63 -5.48
C SER A 4 -8.87 50.51 -4.62
N GLU A 5 -9.63 50.09 -3.63
CA GLU A 5 -9.31 49.00 -2.71
C GLU A 5 -9.21 47.66 -3.45
N TYR A 6 -8.17 46.90 -3.14
CA TYR A 6 -8.03 45.48 -3.46
C TYR A 6 -8.78 44.67 -2.38
N PRO A 7 -9.58 43.65 -2.74
CA PRO A 7 -10.15 42.73 -1.76
C PRO A 7 -9.08 41.77 -1.18
N PRO A 8 -9.27 41.29 0.06
CA PRO A 8 -8.25 40.52 0.79
C PRO A 8 -8.10 39.10 0.23
N GLY A 9 -6.88 38.58 0.39
CA GLY A 9 -6.34 37.41 -0.31
C GLY A 9 -7.10 36.09 -0.13
N TYR A 10 -7.17 35.37 -1.24
CA TYR A 10 -7.33 33.91 -1.26
C TYR A 10 -6.10 33.26 -0.57
N PRO A 11 -6.29 32.30 0.35
CA PRO A 11 -5.18 31.53 0.91
C PRO A 11 -4.61 30.57 -0.15
N ASP A 12 -3.29 30.40 -0.09
CA ASP A 12 -2.37 29.61 -0.91
C ASP A 12 -2.95 28.63 -1.96
N ARG A 13 -2.88 29.05 -3.24
CA ARG A 13 -3.11 28.27 -4.48
C ARG A 13 -1.93 27.39 -5.01
N PRO A 14 -0.65 27.48 -4.58
CA PRO A 14 0.47 26.87 -5.30
C PRO A 14 0.55 25.33 -5.21
N ALA A 15 -0.03 24.71 -4.19
CA ALA A 15 0.14 23.26 -3.93
C ALA A 15 -0.54 22.35 -4.97
N ASN A 16 -1.66 22.77 -5.57
CA ASN A 16 -2.37 21.98 -6.59
C ASN A 16 -1.77 22.16 -7.99
N GLU A 17 -1.16 23.32 -8.28
CA GLU A 17 -0.56 23.61 -9.59
C GLU A 17 0.72 22.80 -9.82
N GLU A 18 1.58 22.69 -8.80
CA GLU A 18 2.80 21.87 -8.88
C GLU A 18 2.48 20.37 -9.05
N GLN A 19 1.50 19.87 -8.29
CA GLN A 19 1.04 18.48 -8.40
C GLN A 19 0.41 18.21 -9.77
N LEU A 20 -0.36 19.16 -10.31
CA LEU A 20 -0.93 19.05 -11.65
C LEU A 20 0.17 19.07 -12.73
N VAL A 21 1.19 19.93 -12.59
CA VAL A 21 2.33 19.94 -13.49
C VAL A 21 3.05 18.59 -13.48
N GLU A 22 3.32 18.02 -12.30
CA GLU A 22 3.99 16.72 -12.18
C GLU A 22 3.12 15.56 -12.72
N ALA A 23 1.80 15.61 -12.55
CA ALA A 23 0.88 14.65 -13.16
C ALA A 23 0.87 14.75 -14.70
N LEU A 24 0.76 15.97 -15.24
CA LEU A 24 0.82 16.21 -16.68
C LEU A 24 2.18 15.86 -17.29
N MET A 25 3.27 15.98 -16.53
CA MET A 25 4.60 15.53 -16.96
C MET A 25 4.67 14.02 -17.24
N ARG A 26 3.76 13.21 -16.66
CA ARG A 26 3.69 11.76 -16.89
C ARG A 26 2.83 11.37 -18.10
N VAL A 27 2.08 12.31 -18.67
CA VAL A 27 1.27 12.07 -19.88
C VAL A 27 2.20 11.98 -21.10
N THR A 28 2.22 10.82 -21.76
CA THR A 28 3.16 10.51 -22.84
C THR A 28 2.87 11.31 -24.10
N VAL A 29 1.59 11.56 -24.43
CA VAL A 29 1.22 12.37 -25.60
C VAL A 29 1.72 13.81 -25.49
N LEU A 30 2.00 14.30 -24.28
CA LEU A 30 2.55 15.64 -24.06
C LEU A 30 4.07 15.70 -24.27
N GLU A 31 4.76 14.62 -24.64
CA GLU A 31 6.16 14.67 -25.10
C GLU A 31 6.31 15.42 -26.42
N ASP A 32 5.35 15.24 -27.33
CA ASP A 32 5.35 15.92 -28.60
C ASP A 32 4.89 17.37 -28.49
N ARG A 33 5.64 18.27 -29.12
CA ARG A 33 5.37 19.72 -29.09
C ARG A 33 4.08 20.06 -29.84
N HIS A 34 3.78 19.35 -30.92
CA HIS A 34 2.57 19.59 -31.70
C HIS A 34 1.33 19.12 -30.94
N ALA A 35 1.40 17.99 -30.27
CA ALA A 35 0.37 17.50 -29.36
C ALA A 35 0.08 18.48 -28.21
N ARG A 36 1.12 19.06 -27.56
CA ARG A 36 0.92 20.11 -26.55
C ARG A 36 0.16 21.32 -27.11
N ARG A 37 0.44 21.73 -28.36
CA ARG A 37 -0.30 22.81 -29.03
C ARG A 37 -1.77 22.43 -29.27
N LEU A 38 -2.04 21.21 -29.73
CA LEU A 38 -3.42 20.72 -29.92
C LEU A 38 -4.22 20.68 -28.62
N VAL A 39 -3.58 20.34 -27.50
CA VAL A 39 -4.20 20.43 -26.16
C VAL A 39 -4.57 21.87 -25.82
N VAL A 40 -3.65 22.82 -26.02
CA VAL A 40 -3.92 24.24 -25.78
C VAL A 40 -5.08 24.73 -26.64
N ASP A 41 -5.06 24.46 -27.94
CA ASP A 41 -6.11 24.88 -28.88
C ASP A 41 -7.46 24.24 -28.50
N GLY A 42 -7.47 22.95 -28.17
CA GLY A 42 -8.66 22.22 -27.74
C GLY A 42 -9.21 22.72 -26.40
N ALA A 43 -8.35 23.12 -25.47
CA ALA A 43 -8.76 23.69 -24.19
C ALA A 43 -9.33 25.10 -24.37
N LEU A 44 -8.71 25.95 -25.19
CA LEU A 44 -9.21 27.28 -25.52
C LEU A 44 -10.57 27.24 -26.24
N GLN A 45 -10.75 26.29 -27.16
CA GLN A 45 -12.02 26.09 -27.85
C GLN A 45 -13.15 25.72 -26.88
N ARG A 46 -12.88 24.82 -25.92
CA ARG A 46 -13.86 24.42 -24.88
C ARG A 46 -14.17 25.55 -23.91
N LEU A 47 -13.17 26.38 -23.58
CA LEU A 47 -13.32 27.51 -22.67
C LEU A 47 -14.10 28.68 -23.32
N GLY A 48 -14.10 28.77 -24.66
CA GLY A 48 -14.73 29.87 -25.39
C GLY A 48 -14.05 31.23 -25.16
N GLN A 49 -12.80 31.23 -24.68
CA GLN A 49 -12.01 32.42 -24.39
C GLN A 49 -10.69 32.42 -25.17
N ARG A 50 -10.13 33.61 -25.36
CA ARG A 50 -8.80 33.78 -25.97
C ARG A 50 -7.78 34.04 -24.86
N LEU A 51 -6.92 33.06 -24.60
CA LEU A 51 -5.74 33.22 -23.74
C LEU A 51 -4.49 33.06 -24.61
N SER A 52 -3.40 33.73 -24.21
CA SER A 52 -2.11 33.60 -24.86
C SER A 52 -1.22 32.69 -24.02
N VAL A 53 -1.00 31.46 -24.48
CA VAL A 53 -0.05 30.52 -23.86
C VAL A 53 1.24 30.58 -24.67
N VAL A 54 2.36 30.92 -24.02
CA VAL A 54 3.66 30.97 -24.70
C VAL A 54 4.17 29.55 -24.93
N GLU A 55 4.46 29.23 -26.19
CA GLU A 55 4.93 27.91 -26.55
C GLU A 55 6.41 27.73 -26.24
N HIS A 56 6.74 26.64 -25.56
CA HIS A 56 8.13 26.26 -25.26
C HIS A 56 8.52 24.92 -25.89
N PRO A 57 9.75 24.80 -26.42
CA PRO A 57 10.26 23.53 -26.94
C PRO A 57 10.45 22.50 -25.83
N ASP A 58 10.88 22.95 -24.64
CA ASP A 58 11.01 22.14 -23.44
C ASP A 58 9.64 21.75 -22.87
N LYS A 59 9.45 20.45 -22.59
CA LYS A 59 8.17 19.89 -22.12
C LYS A 59 7.75 20.52 -20.80
N LYS A 60 8.64 20.55 -19.80
CA LYS A 60 8.32 21.04 -18.45
C LYS A 60 7.96 22.51 -18.48
N ARG A 61 8.74 23.36 -19.16
CA ARG A 61 8.45 24.79 -19.32
C ARG A 61 7.11 25.04 -20.01
N HIS A 62 6.78 24.26 -21.04
CA HIS A 62 5.50 24.43 -21.74
C HIS A 62 4.32 24.02 -20.85
N ILE A 63 4.42 22.90 -20.13
CA ILE A 63 3.37 22.43 -19.22
C ILE A 63 3.18 23.42 -18.04
N VAL A 64 4.26 23.96 -17.47
CA VAL A 64 4.18 25.00 -16.44
C VAL A 64 3.45 26.23 -16.95
N GLU A 65 3.78 26.71 -18.15
CA GLU A 65 3.11 27.87 -18.75
C GLU A 65 1.63 27.60 -19.05
N MET A 66 1.29 26.39 -19.53
CA MET A 66 -0.10 25.96 -19.73
C MET A 66 -0.88 25.99 -18.41
N VAL A 67 -0.40 25.32 -17.36
CA VAL A 67 -1.07 25.27 -16.06
C VAL A 67 -1.24 26.68 -15.48
N ARG A 68 -0.16 27.48 -15.51
CA ARG A 68 -0.16 28.86 -15.01
C ARG A 68 -1.21 29.72 -15.70
N VAL A 69 -1.28 29.70 -17.03
CA VAL A 69 -2.23 30.53 -17.80
C VAL A 69 -3.67 30.07 -17.57
N PHE A 70 -3.94 28.76 -17.61
CA PHE A 70 -5.29 28.21 -17.41
C PHE A 70 -5.77 28.30 -15.94
N ALA A 71 -4.88 28.37 -14.96
CA ALA A 71 -5.24 28.64 -13.56
C ALA A 71 -5.79 30.05 -13.33
N THR A 72 -5.51 31.01 -14.22
CA THR A 72 -5.97 32.41 -14.08
C THR A 72 -7.46 32.60 -14.36
N VAL A 73 -8.15 31.60 -14.91
CA VAL A 73 -9.54 31.72 -15.36
C VAL A 73 -10.43 30.62 -14.76
N PRO A 74 -11.71 30.93 -14.46
CA PRO A 74 -12.65 29.93 -13.96
C PRO A 74 -12.77 28.74 -14.92
N GLN A 75 -12.76 27.52 -14.37
CA GLN A 75 -12.79 26.25 -15.10
C GLN A 75 -11.59 26.02 -16.05
N GLY A 76 -10.58 26.89 -16.09
CA GLY A 76 -9.49 26.77 -17.06
C GLY A 76 -8.68 25.49 -16.91
N LEU A 77 -8.32 25.12 -15.67
CA LEU A 77 -7.63 23.85 -15.40
C LEU A 77 -8.48 22.63 -15.79
N ALA A 78 -9.80 22.68 -15.56
CA ALA A 78 -10.71 21.60 -15.94
C ALA A 78 -10.75 21.41 -17.45
N ARG A 79 -10.86 22.51 -18.22
CA ARG A 79 -10.84 22.46 -19.69
C ARG A 79 -9.48 22.05 -20.25
N LEU A 80 -8.40 22.43 -19.57
CA LEU A 80 -7.06 21.97 -19.91
C LEU A 80 -6.96 20.44 -19.78
N VAL A 81 -7.36 19.90 -18.63
CA VAL A 81 -7.27 18.45 -18.38
C VAL A 81 -8.25 17.65 -19.25
N GLU A 82 -9.45 18.14 -19.50
CA GLU A 82 -10.37 17.51 -20.48
C GLU A 82 -9.75 17.41 -21.88
N ALA A 83 -9.01 18.45 -22.32
CA ALA A 83 -8.32 18.42 -23.61
C ALA A 83 -7.13 17.44 -23.62
N VAL A 84 -6.40 17.34 -22.50
CA VAL A 84 -5.33 16.34 -22.31
C VAL A 84 -5.90 14.93 -22.37
N ARG A 85 -6.99 14.66 -21.65
CA ARG A 85 -7.68 13.36 -21.63
C ARG A 85 -8.17 12.94 -23.00
N TYR A 86 -8.79 13.88 -23.72
CA TYR A 86 -9.25 13.65 -25.09
C TYR A 86 -8.10 13.23 -26.03
N LEU A 87 -6.92 13.87 -25.90
CA LEU A 87 -5.80 13.59 -26.79
C LEU A 87 -4.99 12.34 -26.37
N SER A 88 -4.94 12.05 -25.08
CA SER A 88 -4.25 10.86 -24.53
C SER A 88 -5.08 9.59 -24.58
N GLY A 89 -6.39 9.69 -24.86
CA GLY A 89 -7.30 8.54 -24.82
C GLY A 89 -7.60 8.07 -23.41
N ASP A 90 -7.68 9.00 -22.45
CA ASP A 90 -7.92 8.72 -21.03
C ASP A 90 -6.84 7.80 -20.39
N ASP A 91 -5.57 8.04 -20.70
CA ASP A 91 -4.46 7.32 -20.05
C ASP A 91 -4.43 7.57 -18.52
N LEU A 92 -3.77 6.67 -17.77
CA LEU A 92 -3.75 6.74 -16.31
C LEU A 92 -3.23 8.09 -15.78
N ALA A 93 -2.22 8.67 -16.42
CA ALA A 93 -1.64 9.95 -16.02
C ALA A 93 -2.61 11.12 -16.25
N SER A 94 -3.39 11.12 -17.33
CA SER A 94 -4.41 12.12 -17.60
C SER A 94 -5.64 11.98 -16.70
N LEU A 95 -6.00 10.75 -16.32
CA LEU A 95 -7.02 10.50 -15.30
C LEU A 95 -6.57 10.98 -13.92
N GLN A 96 -5.30 10.75 -13.55
CA GLN A 96 -4.71 11.31 -12.32
C GLN A 96 -4.72 12.85 -12.35
N ALA A 97 -4.31 13.46 -13.46
CA ALA A 97 -4.42 14.91 -13.64
C ALA A 97 -5.87 15.40 -13.52
N ALA A 98 -6.85 14.61 -13.99
CA ALA A 98 -8.25 14.92 -13.79
C ALA A 98 -8.65 14.82 -12.34
N THR A 99 -8.26 13.81 -11.57
CA THR A 99 -8.60 13.76 -10.14
C THR A 99 -8.08 14.96 -9.33
N LEU A 100 -7.00 15.60 -9.78
CA LEU A 100 -6.46 16.82 -9.14
C LEU A 100 -7.29 18.07 -9.43
N VAL A 101 -8.16 18.03 -10.45
CA VAL A 101 -8.98 19.15 -10.92
C VAL A 101 -10.48 18.90 -10.75
N ASP A 102 -10.89 17.64 -10.90
CA ASP A 102 -12.22 17.06 -10.72
C ASP A 102 -12.43 16.55 -9.29
N ALA A 103 -11.51 16.78 -8.35
CA ALA A 103 -11.82 16.59 -6.93
C ALA A 103 -13.12 17.36 -6.67
N PRO A 104 -14.24 16.68 -6.37
CA PRO A 104 -15.41 17.40 -5.94
C PRO A 104 -14.97 18.00 -4.62
N LEU A 105 -14.70 19.31 -4.61
CA LEU A 105 -15.02 20.08 -3.42
C LEU A 105 -16.42 19.61 -3.06
N PRO A 106 -16.63 19.04 -1.85
CA PRO A 106 -17.98 18.75 -1.41
C PRO A 106 -18.79 20.01 -1.73
N PRO A 107 -20.02 19.91 -2.28
CA PRO A 107 -20.88 21.08 -2.27
C PRO A 107 -20.84 21.54 -0.82
N ALA A 108 -20.31 22.75 -0.60
CA ALA A 108 -20.16 23.28 0.74
C ALA A 108 -21.56 23.16 1.33
N GLY A 109 -21.75 22.21 2.25
CA GLY A 109 -23.06 22.00 2.88
C GLY A 109 -23.53 23.34 3.43
N ASP A 110 -24.83 23.50 3.64
CA ASP A 110 -25.43 24.77 4.05
C ASP A 110 -24.51 25.55 5.03
N PRO A 111 -23.99 26.74 4.64
CA PRO A 111 -23.07 27.51 5.46
C PRO A 111 -23.61 27.79 6.86
N ALA A 112 -24.94 27.91 7.01
CA ALA A 112 -25.59 28.06 8.31
C ALA A 112 -25.50 26.78 9.15
N HIS A 113 -25.65 25.61 8.53
CA HIS A 113 -25.43 24.31 9.20
C HIS A 113 -23.96 24.13 9.59
N ARG A 114 -23.02 24.54 8.73
CA ARG A 114 -21.57 24.47 9.00
C ARG A 114 -21.15 25.35 10.17
N ALA A 115 -21.72 26.55 10.31
CA ALA A 115 -21.49 27.42 11.45
C ALA A 115 -21.93 26.77 12.79
N GLY A 116 -22.86 25.82 12.75
CA GLY A 116 -23.29 25.04 13.91
C GLY A 116 -22.25 24.05 14.44
N LEU A 117 -21.18 23.75 13.68
CA LEU A 117 -20.12 22.83 14.10
C LEU A 117 -19.11 23.48 15.05
N ASP A 118 -18.81 24.76 14.85
CA ASP A 118 -17.81 25.52 15.62
C ASP A 118 -18.03 25.43 17.15
N PRO A 119 -19.25 25.66 17.68
CA PRO A 119 -19.49 25.52 19.12
C PRO A 119 -19.36 24.06 19.61
N LEU A 120 -19.59 23.06 18.75
CA LEU A 120 -19.51 21.65 19.12
C LEU A 120 -18.06 21.12 19.20
N LEU A 121 -17.15 21.72 18.43
CA LEU A 121 -15.73 21.41 18.47
C LEU A 121 -14.96 22.31 19.47
N SER A 122 -15.62 23.34 20.00
CA SER A 122 -15.02 24.26 20.95
C SER A 122 -14.57 23.54 22.22
N GLY A 123 -13.32 23.77 22.63
CA GLY A 123 -12.73 23.12 23.80
C GLY A 123 -12.24 21.69 23.57
N LEU A 124 -12.43 21.11 22.37
CA LEU A 124 -11.85 19.81 22.00
C LEU A 124 -10.43 20.01 21.43
N ASP A 125 -9.44 19.57 22.19
CA ASP A 125 -8.01 19.73 21.93
C ASP A 125 -7.23 18.48 22.35
N ARG A 126 -5.91 18.49 22.19
CA ARG A 126 -5.05 17.36 22.59
C ARG A 126 -5.08 17.02 24.09
N ARG A 127 -5.62 17.88 24.97
CA ARG A 127 -5.70 17.62 26.42
C ARG A 127 -7.02 16.93 26.77
N SER A 128 -8.11 17.44 26.22
CA SER A 128 -9.46 16.90 26.39
C SER A 128 -9.69 15.63 25.56
N VAL A 129 -9.00 15.51 24.42
CA VAL A 129 -8.99 14.32 23.56
C VAL A 129 -7.53 13.90 23.31
N PRO A 130 -6.92 13.15 24.23
CA PRO A 130 -5.53 12.69 24.09
C PRO A 130 -5.26 11.94 22.79
N GLU A 131 -6.25 11.21 22.28
CA GLU A 131 -6.15 10.41 21.05
C GLU A 131 -6.44 11.21 19.76
N LEU A 132 -6.51 12.54 19.82
CA LEU A 132 -6.85 13.39 18.68
C LEU A 132 -5.90 13.21 17.49
N ALA A 133 -4.59 13.10 17.75
CA ALA A 133 -3.59 12.91 16.71
C ALA A 133 -3.72 11.53 16.03
N ASP A 134 -3.92 10.48 16.82
CA ASP A 134 -4.09 9.11 16.32
C ASP A 134 -5.37 8.99 15.49
N LEU A 135 -6.45 9.61 15.96
CA LEU A 135 -7.71 9.67 15.23
C LEU A 135 -7.52 10.37 13.87
N PHE A 136 -6.86 11.53 13.86
CA PHE A 136 -6.59 12.24 12.61
C PHE A 136 -5.79 11.36 11.65
N CYS A 137 -4.70 10.75 12.10
CA CYS A 137 -3.86 9.90 11.24
C CYS A 137 -4.65 8.72 10.65
N HIS A 138 -5.47 8.06 11.48
CA HIS A 138 -6.32 6.97 11.00
C HIS A 138 -7.27 7.41 9.88
N VAL A 139 -7.93 8.57 10.05
CA VAL A 139 -8.95 9.04 9.12
C VAL A 139 -8.35 9.70 7.87
N ALA A 140 -7.24 10.43 8.04
CA ALA A 140 -6.48 11.00 6.94
C ALA A 140 -5.91 9.90 6.03
N GLY A 141 -5.49 8.78 6.62
CA GLY A 141 -4.83 7.68 5.93
C GLY A 141 -3.41 8.04 5.48
N ASP A 142 -2.71 7.07 4.93
CA ASP A 142 -1.24 7.06 4.77
C ASP A 142 -0.64 8.12 3.82
N SER A 143 -1.49 8.96 3.22
CA SER A 143 -1.08 10.02 2.29
C SER A 143 -0.70 11.25 3.06
N PHE A 144 -1.26 11.38 4.25
CA PHE A 144 -1.15 12.54 5.08
C PHE A 144 -0.19 12.19 6.21
N GLY A 145 0.79 13.06 6.41
CA GLY A 145 1.70 12.95 7.53
C GLY A 145 0.97 13.00 8.88
N PRO A 146 1.72 12.86 10.00
CA PRO A 146 1.12 13.03 11.31
C PRO A 146 0.42 14.39 11.42
N LEU A 147 -0.62 14.47 12.27
CA LEU A 147 -1.26 15.75 12.59
C LEU A 147 -0.17 16.76 13.01
N PRO A 148 0.00 17.88 12.28
CA PRO A 148 1.08 18.82 12.58
C PRO A 148 1.08 19.26 14.04
N GLU A 149 2.25 19.42 14.66
CA GLU A 149 2.34 19.85 16.06
C GLU A 149 1.69 21.22 16.29
N THR A 150 1.68 22.07 15.25
CA THR A 150 1.02 23.37 15.21
C THR A 150 -0.50 23.27 15.28
N THR A 151 -1.10 22.17 14.84
CA THR A 151 -2.54 21.88 14.92
C THR A 151 -2.88 21.36 16.31
N ARG A 152 -3.58 22.15 17.12
CA ARG A 152 -3.85 21.85 18.54
C ARG A 152 -5.28 21.44 18.82
N THR A 153 -6.22 21.81 17.95
CA THR A 153 -7.66 21.63 18.19
C THR A 153 -8.30 20.64 17.22
N ALA A 154 -9.42 20.05 17.63
CA ALA A 154 -10.21 19.19 16.74
C ALA A 154 -10.80 19.97 15.55
N ARG A 155 -11.01 21.28 15.71
CA ARG A 155 -11.47 22.15 14.63
C ARG A 155 -10.44 22.27 13.51
N GLU A 156 -9.20 22.59 13.84
CA GLU A 156 -8.11 22.69 12.87
C GLU A 156 -7.85 21.32 12.19
N ALA A 157 -7.93 20.22 12.95
CA ALA A 157 -7.81 18.87 12.38
C ALA A 157 -8.94 18.55 11.38
N TYR A 158 -10.18 18.95 11.71
CA TYR A 158 -11.33 18.83 10.80
C TYR A 158 -11.14 19.63 9.52
N GLU A 159 -10.69 20.88 9.61
CA GLU A 159 -10.45 21.76 8.45
C GLU A 159 -9.40 21.19 7.49
N LEU A 160 -8.36 20.55 8.02
CA LEU A 160 -7.38 19.82 7.21
C LEU A 160 -8.02 18.63 6.48
N LEU A 161 -8.87 17.86 7.16
CA LEU A 161 -9.54 16.69 6.57
C LEU A 161 -10.63 17.05 5.55
N GLU A 162 -11.21 18.24 5.63
CA GLU A 162 -12.12 18.74 4.61
C GLU A 162 -11.44 19.07 3.29
N GLN A 163 -10.15 19.37 3.33
CA GLN A 163 -9.33 19.61 2.14
C GLN A 163 -8.84 18.30 1.51
N CYS A 164 -9.10 17.16 2.15
CA CYS A 164 -8.65 15.85 1.68
C CYS A 164 -9.65 15.22 0.70
N ASN A 165 -9.13 14.49 -0.28
CA ASN A 165 -9.93 13.72 -1.22
C ASN A 165 -10.81 12.67 -0.51
N VAL A 166 -12.02 12.49 -1.04
CA VAL A 166 -12.95 11.44 -0.62
C VAL A 166 -12.38 10.07 -1.03
N PRO A 167 -12.30 9.08 -0.12
CA PRO A 167 -11.87 7.72 -0.44
C PRO A 167 -12.81 7.01 -1.42
N SER A 168 -12.39 5.85 -1.93
CA SER A 168 -13.14 5.03 -2.89
C SER A 168 -14.49 4.52 -2.35
N ASP A 169 -14.65 4.46 -1.03
CA ASP A 169 -15.90 4.13 -0.35
C ASP A 169 -16.94 5.27 -0.36
N GLY A 170 -16.57 6.45 -0.85
CA GLY A 170 -17.46 7.60 -1.02
C GLY A 170 -17.77 8.37 0.26
N ILE A 171 -17.12 8.06 1.40
CA ILE A 171 -17.37 8.73 2.68
C ILE A 171 -16.28 9.78 2.96
N PRO A 172 -16.60 11.09 3.02
CA PRO A 172 -15.61 12.12 3.30
C PRO A 172 -14.83 11.87 4.59
N ARG A 173 -13.52 12.16 4.58
CA ARG A 173 -12.64 11.97 5.74
C ARG A 173 -13.08 12.82 6.93
N SER A 174 -13.45 14.07 6.68
CA SER A 174 -14.01 14.97 7.70
C SER A 174 -15.26 14.40 8.39
N VAL A 175 -16.15 13.73 7.64
CA VAL A 175 -17.36 13.07 8.16
C VAL A 175 -16.98 11.88 9.05
N ARG A 176 -16.03 11.04 8.62
CA ARG A 176 -15.52 9.91 9.42
C ARG A 176 -14.85 10.38 10.70
N PHE A 177 -14.08 11.46 10.63
CA PHE A 177 -13.42 12.07 11.79
C PHE A 177 -14.42 12.54 12.83
N LEU A 178 -15.45 13.28 12.44
CA LEU A 178 -16.48 13.74 13.37
C LEU A 178 -17.25 12.59 14.02
N HIS A 179 -17.52 11.53 13.25
CA HIS A 179 -18.20 10.32 13.75
C HIS A 179 -17.41 9.63 14.86
N GLU A 180 -16.12 9.45 14.63
CA GLU A 180 -15.21 8.83 15.59
C GLU A 180 -14.93 9.75 16.78
N LEU A 181 -14.76 11.04 16.54
CA LEU A 181 -14.58 12.05 17.60
C LEU A 181 -15.80 12.09 18.54
N ALA A 182 -17.01 12.03 18.00
CA ALA A 182 -18.23 11.95 18.80
C ALA A 182 -18.31 10.68 19.67
N SER A 183 -17.62 9.61 19.28
CA SER A 183 -17.52 8.38 20.07
C SER A 183 -16.46 8.48 21.18
N LEU A 184 -15.49 9.38 21.04
CA LEU A 184 -14.41 9.65 22.00
C LEU A 184 -14.82 10.55 23.16
N VAL A 185 -15.57 11.61 22.88
CA VAL A 185 -15.84 12.68 23.86
C VAL A 185 -17.01 12.38 24.83
N GLY A 186 -17.50 11.15 24.83
CA GLY A 186 -18.63 10.71 25.65
C GLY A 186 -20.00 11.26 25.20
N PRO A 187 -21.11 10.88 25.86
CA PRO A 187 -22.45 11.25 25.41
C PRO A 187 -22.74 12.76 25.45
N GLU A 188 -22.28 13.46 26.50
CA GLU A 188 -22.60 14.87 26.72
C GLU A 188 -22.11 15.79 25.58
N SER A 189 -20.89 15.57 25.10
CA SER A 189 -20.33 16.31 23.96
C SER A 189 -20.55 15.60 22.62
N GLY A 190 -20.68 14.28 22.61
CA GLY A 190 -20.76 13.45 21.41
C GLY A 190 -22.14 13.35 20.79
N ASP A 191 -23.21 13.38 21.57
CA ASP A 191 -24.57 13.27 21.03
C ASP A 191 -24.98 14.50 20.19
N PRO A 192 -24.65 15.75 20.60
CA PRO A 192 -24.81 16.92 19.74
C PRO A 192 -24.04 16.79 18.42
N LEU A 193 -22.80 16.27 18.45
CA LEU A 193 -22.00 16.02 17.24
C LEU A 193 -22.66 14.97 16.33
N ARG A 194 -23.21 13.88 16.89
CA ARG A 194 -23.92 12.84 16.11
C ARG A 194 -25.19 13.38 15.45
N VAL A 195 -25.94 14.24 16.14
CA VAL A 195 -27.14 14.90 15.59
C VAL A 195 -26.74 15.83 14.45
N TRP A 196 -25.72 16.67 14.67
CA TRP A 196 -25.20 17.57 13.64
C TRP A 196 -24.69 16.81 12.41
N LEU A 197 -23.89 15.75 12.63
CA LEU A 197 -23.31 14.92 11.58
C LEU A 197 -24.39 14.22 10.75
N SER A 198 -25.43 13.71 11.41
CA SER A 198 -26.57 13.13 10.71
C SER A 198 -27.22 14.16 9.79
N GLY A 199 -27.47 15.39 10.27
CA GLY A 199 -27.97 16.48 9.43
C GLY A 199 -27.03 16.82 8.26
N HIS A 200 -25.72 16.82 8.51
CA HIS A 200 -24.71 17.11 7.50
C HIS A 200 -24.65 16.03 6.41
N VAL A 201 -24.68 14.74 6.77
CA VAL A 201 -24.71 13.63 5.81
C VAL A 201 -25.97 13.67 4.95
N HIS A 202 -27.14 13.97 5.54
CA HIS A 202 -28.37 14.14 4.75
C HIS A 202 -28.30 15.37 3.82
N SER A 203 -27.53 16.41 4.17
CA SER A 203 -27.28 17.56 3.29
C SER A 203 -26.38 17.18 2.11
N LEU A 204 -25.37 16.32 2.32
CA LEU A 204 -24.42 15.89 1.30
C LEU A 204 -24.97 14.82 0.35
N ALA A 205 -25.65 13.80 0.88
CA ALA A 205 -26.10 12.60 0.15
C ALA A 205 -27.64 12.47 0.07
N GLY A 206 -28.37 13.51 0.50
CA GLY A 206 -29.83 13.52 0.57
C GLY A 206 -30.40 12.72 1.76
N ALA A 207 -31.69 12.94 2.06
CA ALA A 207 -32.44 12.22 3.10
C ALA A 207 -32.83 10.78 2.71
N GLY A 208 -32.37 10.30 1.55
CA GLY A 208 -32.76 9.03 0.94
C GLY A 208 -31.92 7.82 1.38
N PRO A 209 -32.02 6.71 0.63
CA PRO A 209 -31.28 5.48 0.93
C PRO A 209 -29.76 5.63 0.98
N GLU A 210 -29.19 6.58 0.23
CA GLU A 210 -27.74 6.81 0.14
C GLU A 210 -27.18 7.42 1.43
N GLY A 211 -27.78 8.51 1.94
CA GLY A 211 -27.42 9.06 3.24
C GLY A 211 -27.57 8.04 4.36
N ARG A 212 -28.59 7.17 4.30
CA ARG A 212 -28.77 6.09 5.26
C ARG A 212 -27.65 5.04 5.18
N ARG A 213 -27.28 4.59 3.98
CA ARG A 213 -26.16 3.67 3.76
C ARG A 213 -24.84 4.23 4.29
N MET A 214 -24.59 5.52 4.06
CA MET A 214 -23.40 6.20 4.56
C MET A 214 -23.34 6.20 6.09
N LEU A 215 -24.46 6.54 6.76
CA LEU A 215 -24.54 6.49 8.22
C LEU A 215 -24.42 5.07 8.78
N ASP A 216 -25.01 4.07 8.12
CA ASP A 216 -24.92 2.68 8.56
C ASP A 216 -23.51 2.11 8.34
N ALA A 217 -22.81 2.51 7.27
CA ALA A 217 -21.40 2.18 7.04
C ALA A 217 -20.49 2.80 8.12
N LEU A 218 -20.72 4.07 8.49
CA LEU A 218 -20.01 4.72 9.60
C LEU A 218 -20.22 3.99 10.93
N ARG A 219 -21.44 3.56 11.23
CA ARG A 219 -21.74 2.79 12.45
C ARG A 219 -21.07 1.43 12.48
N ALA A 220 -20.97 0.76 11.32
CA ALA A 220 -20.31 -0.53 11.22
C ALA A 220 -18.80 -0.45 11.52
N THR A 221 -18.18 0.70 11.25
CA THR A 221 -16.73 0.90 11.41
C THR A 221 -16.32 1.63 12.70
N THR A 222 -17.29 2.06 13.52
CA THR A 222 -17.02 2.83 14.75
C THR A 222 -16.00 2.15 15.67
N GLY A 223 -14.97 2.91 16.05
CA GLY A 223 -13.94 2.44 16.98
C GLY A 223 -13.11 1.26 16.47
N SER A 224 -13.19 0.95 15.16
CA SER A 224 -12.30 -0.03 14.51
C SER A 224 -10.84 0.36 14.72
N TRP A 225 -10.51 1.63 14.48
CA TRP A 225 -9.15 2.16 14.59
C TRP A 225 -8.47 1.97 15.96
N ARG A 226 -9.24 1.91 17.05
CA ARG A 226 -8.70 1.58 18.39
C ARG A 226 -8.31 0.11 18.49
N ARG A 227 -9.06 -0.79 17.83
CA ARG A 227 -8.75 -2.22 17.69
C ARG A 227 -7.64 -2.46 16.68
N ASP A 228 -7.41 -1.52 15.77
CA ASP A 228 -6.39 -1.61 14.72
C ASP A 228 -5.01 -1.11 15.18
N ARG A 229 -4.91 -0.56 16.41
CA ARG A 229 -3.61 -0.34 17.07
C ARG A 229 -2.88 -1.69 17.18
N GLY A 230 -1.80 -1.84 16.42
CA GLY A 230 -1.00 -3.07 16.37
C GLY A 230 -1.20 -3.93 15.13
N ARG A 231 -2.06 -3.53 14.16
CA ARG A 231 -2.12 -4.21 12.86
C ARG A 231 -0.87 -3.98 12.04
N GLU A 232 -0.52 -4.99 11.24
CA GLU A 232 0.67 -4.97 10.41
C GLU A 232 0.60 -3.91 9.31
N ALA A 233 1.72 -3.22 9.09
CA ALA A 233 1.99 -2.47 7.88
C ALA A 233 2.63 -3.38 6.83
N PHE A 234 2.35 -3.15 5.55
CA PHE A 234 2.90 -3.93 4.45
C PHE A 234 3.86 -3.10 3.62
N LEU A 235 5.05 -3.65 3.39
CA LEU A 235 6.01 -3.21 2.38
C LEU A 235 6.09 -4.29 1.30
N VAL A 236 5.56 -4.01 0.12
CA VAL A 236 5.48 -4.96 -0.99
C VAL A 236 6.51 -4.57 -2.03
N ILE A 237 7.43 -5.48 -2.35
CA ILE A 237 8.52 -5.26 -3.29
C ILE A 237 8.40 -6.29 -4.41
N ARG A 238 8.07 -5.84 -5.62
CA ARG A 238 8.13 -6.68 -6.81
C ARG A 238 9.51 -6.59 -7.43
N LEU A 239 10.09 -7.75 -7.72
CA LEU A 239 11.33 -7.92 -8.44
C LEU A 239 11.06 -8.73 -9.70
N GLN A 240 11.19 -8.10 -10.86
CA GLN A 240 10.97 -8.71 -12.16
C GLN A 240 12.24 -8.63 -13.01
N PRO A 241 12.90 -9.76 -13.32
CA PRO A 241 14.05 -9.76 -14.23
C PRO A 241 13.70 -9.16 -15.58
N LEU A 242 14.59 -8.35 -16.15
CA LEU A 242 14.41 -7.81 -17.49
C LEU A 242 14.76 -8.85 -18.55
N THR A 243 13.87 -9.08 -19.52
CA THR A 243 14.06 -10.07 -20.58
C THR A 243 15.34 -9.84 -21.40
N GLU A 244 15.69 -8.58 -21.65
CA GLU A 244 16.86 -8.20 -22.46
C GLU A 244 18.15 -8.10 -21.65
N SER A 245 18.08 -8.13 -20.31
CA SER A 245 19.22 -7.93 -19.42
C SER A 245 19.02 -8.70 -18.11
N PRO A 246 19.40 -9.99 -18.07
CA PRO A 246 19.14 -10.85 -16.91
C PRO A 246 19.93 -10.44 -15.64
N ASP A 247 20.95 -9.60 -15.78
CA ASP A 247 21.67 -8.97 -14.66
C ASP A 247 20.91 -7.77 -14.06
N ARG A 248 19.77 -7.39 -14.65
CA ARG A 248 18.94 -6.26 -14.25
C ARG A 248 17.54 -6.71 -13.87
N VAL A 249 16.96 -5.94 -12.96
CA VAL A 249 15.63 -6.18 -12.42
C VAL A 249 14.86 -4.87 -12.38
N ALA A 250 13.59 -4.92 -12.80
CA ALA A 250 12.63 -3.88 -12.49
C ALA A 250 12.14 -4.09 -11.05
N LEU A 251 12.42 -3.12 -10.19
CA LEU A 251 11.94 -3.05 -8.82
C LEU A 251 10.78 -2.08 -8.77
N THR A 252 9.62 -2.55 -8.33
CA THR A 252 8.48 -1.70 -7.98
C THR A 252 8.12 -1.94 -6.52
N CYS A 253 7.90 -0.87 -5.77
CA CYS A 253 7.63 -0.92 -4.34
C CYS A 253 6.28 -0.29 -4.03
N TRP A 254 5.46 -0.96 -3.23
CA TRP A 254 4.22 -0.43 -2.68
C TRP A 254 4.21 -0.52 -1.16
N THR A 255 3.42 0.36 -0.55
CA THR A 255 3.16 0.34 0.91
C THR A 255 1.67 0.34 1.15
N SER A 256 1.22 -0.37 2.18
CA SER A 256 -0.17 -0.32 2.61
C SER A 256 -0.24 -0.38 4.12
N THR A 257 -0.89 0.60 4.74
CA THR A 257 -1.20 0.57 6.17
C THR A 257 -2.67 0.91 6.38
N GLY A 258 -3.29 0.34 7.42
CA GLY A 258 -4.71 0.51 7.69
C GLY A 258 -5.56 -0.73 7.38
N ASN A 259 -6.87 -0.51 7.19
CA ASN A 259 -7.89 -1.57 7.23
C ASN A 259 -8.28 -2.13 5.86
N ALA A 260 -8.10 -1.32 4.82
CA ALA A 260 -8.39 -1.70 3.45
C ALA A 260 -7.07 -1.90 2.70
N TRP A 261 -7.03 -2.89 1.80
CA TRP A 261 -5.91 -3.06 0.90
C TRP A 261 -5.90 -1.93 -0.13
N GLU A 262 -5.13 -0.88 0.18
CA GLU A 262 -4.93 0.29 -0.68
C GLU A 262 -3.43 0.50 -0.90
N PRO A 263 -2.76 -0.40 -1.67
CA PRO A 263 -1.32 -0.34 -1.86
C PRO A 263 -0.94 0.91 -2.65
N ARG A 264 0.10 1.60 -2.20
CA ARG A 264 0.59 2.82 -2.84
C ARG A 264 2.01 2.69 -3.28
N GLN A 265 2.22 2.92 -4.56
CA GLN A 265 3.54 2.87 -5.16
C GLN A 265 4.45 3.94 -4.55
N ARG A 266 5.59 3.52 -4.03
CA ARG A 266 6.63 4.35 -3.41
C ARG A 266 7.90 4.41 -4.22
N ASP A 267 8.16 3.38 -5.01
CA ASP A 267 9.35 3.32 -5.83
C ASP A 267 9.07 2.52 -7.11
N ASP A 268 9.79 2.88 -8.16
CA ASP A 268 9.77 2.20 -9.46
C ASP A 268 11.03 2.54 -10.23
N ARG A 269 11.89 1.53 -10.42
CA ARG A 269 13.20 1.72 -11.03
C ARG A 269 13.81 0.41 -11.52
N GLU A 270 14.80 0.55 -12.38
CA GLU A 270 15.66 -0.56 -12.78
C GLU A 270 16.97 -0.54 -12.00
N LEU A 271 17.38 -1.70 -11.50
CA LEU A 271 18.61 -1.89 -10.73
C LEU A 271 19.39 -3.09 -11.29
N ARG A 272 20.70 -3.16 -11.02
CA ARG A 272 21.42 -4.43 -11.17
C ARG A 272 21.02 -5.36 -10.04
N LEU A 273 21.01 -6.66 -10.30
CA LEU A 273 20.65 -7.67 -9.30
C LEU A 273 21.52 -7.56 -8.02
N THR A 274 22.79 -7.18 -8.16
CA THR A 274 23.72 -6.98 -7.03
C THR A 274 23.40 -5.75 -6.16
N GLU A 275 22.68 -4.77 -6.70
CA GLU A 275 22.32 -3.52 -6.01
C GLU A 275 20.98 -3.66 -5.24
N VAL A 276 20.22 -4.72 -5.52
CA VAL A 276 18.87 -4.93 -4.95
C VAL A 276 18.89 -5.01 -3.42
N PRO A 277 19.75 -5.79 -2.75
CA PRO A 277 19.70 -5.92 -1.30
C PRO A 277 19.95 -4.58 -0.58
N GLU A 278 20.92 -3.79 -1.06
CA GLU A 278 21.22 -2.46 -0.51
C GLU A 278 20.06 -1.47 -0.74
N TRP A 279 19.42 -1.55 -1.90
CA TRP A 279 18.25 -0.72 -2.17
C TRP A 279 17.05 -1.10 -1.31
N VAL A 280 16.81 -2.40 -1.10
CA VAL A 280 15.76 -2.91 -0.21
C VAL A 280 16.01 -2.47 1.22
N ALA A 281 17.25 -2.52 1.71
CA ALA A 281 17.60 -1.97 3.02
C ALA A 281 17.20 -0.49 3.14
N THR A 282 17.49 0.30 2.11
CA THR A 282 17.07 1.72 2.06
C THR A 282 15.55 1.89 2.08
N LEU A 283 14.80 1.04 1.38
CA LEU A 283 13.33 1.08 1.38
C LEU A 283 12.77 0.75 2.77
N VAL A 284 13.29 -0.29 3.42
CA VAL A 284 12.91 -0.68 4.77
C VAL A 284 13.21 0.45 5.77
N ASP A 285 14.39 1.07 5.67
CA ASP A 285 14.78 2.18 6.55
C ASP A 285 13.84 3.40 6.40
N ARG A 286 13.46 3.74 5.16
CA ARG A 286 12.48 4.83 4.90
C ARG A 286 11.12 4.53 5.50
N GLU A 287 10.67 3.27 5.39
CA GLU A 287 9.38 2.88 5.94
C GLU A 287 9.38 2.89 7.47
N GLU A 288 10.48 2.47 8.09
CA GLU A 288 10.66 2.55 9.54
C GLU A 288 10.64 4.00 10.06
N GLU A 289 11.30 4.92 9.36
CA GLU A 289 11.24 6.36 9.70
C GLU A 289 9.81 6.92 9.57
N ARG A 290 9.10 6.52 8.49
CA ARG A 290 7.70 6.90 8.26
C ARG A 290 6.78 6.33 9.34
N LEU A 291 7.02 5.09 9.75
CA LEU A 291 6.23 4.31 10.70
C LEU A 291 6.74 4.41 12.14
N ARG A 292 7.61 5.37 12.48
CA ARG A 292 8.17 5.53 13.84
C ARG A 292 7.16 5.56 15.00
N ASN A 293 5.90 5.95 14.72
CA ASN A 293 4.80 5.99 15.71
C ASN A 293 3.77 4.86 15.49
N HIS A 294 4.00 3.99 14.52
CA HIS A 294 3.18 2.82 14.28
C HIS A 294 3.54 1.74 15.31
N HIS A 295 2.53 1.09 15.87
CA HIS A 295 2.71 0.09 16.91
C HIS A 295 2.52 -1.35 16.43
N GLY A 296 2.15 -1.55 15.16
CA GLY A 296 2.14 -2.86 14.52
C GLY A 296 3.52 -3.22 13.95
N GLY A 297 3.70 -4.50 13.62
CA GLY A 297 4.89 -4.95 12.90
C GLY A 297 4.84 -4.58 11.41
N ILE A 298 5.99 -4.66 10.73
CA ILE A 298 6.07 -4.54 9.27
C ILE A 298 6.18 -5.95 8.68
N VAL A 299 5.30 -6.26 7.72
CA VAL A 299 5.39 -7.45 6.86
C VAL A 299 6.05 -7.02 5.56
N VAL A 300 7.13 -7.69 5.19
CA VAL A 300 7.85 -7.45 3.93
C VAL A 300 7.47 -8.55 2.94
N GLU A 301 6.70 -8.19 1.92
CA GLU A 301 6.23 -9.11 0.88
C GLU A 301 7.07 -8.95 -0.39
N PHE A 302 7.73 -10.01 -0.84
CA PHE A 302 8.46 -10.02 -2.10
C PHE A 302 7.64 -10.70 -3.18
N ILE A 303 7.25 -9.96 -4.23
CA ILE A 303 6.65 -10.55 -5.44
C ILE A 303 7.79 -10.92 -6.37
N LEU A 304 8.06 -12.22 -6.51
CA LEU A 304 9.17 -12.75 -7.29
C LEU A 304 8.65 -13.55 -8.48
N SER A 305 9.40 -13.52 -9.58
CA SER A 305 9.23 -14.50 -10.65
C SER A 305 9.70 -15.89 -10.20
N LEU A 306 9.26 -16.94 -10.88
CA LEU A 306 9.70 -18.31 -10.66
C LEU A 306 11.22 -18.45 -10.78
N ALA A 307 11.85 -17.70 -11.69
CA ALA A 307 13.30 -17.68 -11.87
C ALA A 307 14.06 -17.09 -10.66
N MET A 308 13.36 -16.33 -9.81
CA MET A 308 13.90 -15.75 -8.58
C MET A 308 13.31 -16.40 -7.34
N ALA A 309 12.52 -17.47 -7.45
CA ALA A 309 11.76 -18.02 -6.34
C ALA A 309 12.65 -18.39 -5.15
N ASN A 310 13.83 -18.97 -5.39
CA ASN A 310 14.77 -19.35 -4.33
C ASN A 310 15.72 -18.20 -3.89
N THR A 311 15.39 -16.94 -4.16
CA THR A 311 16.22 -15.82 -3.67
C THR A 311 16.07 -15.73 -2.14
N PRO A 312 17.17 -15.75 -1.35
CA PRO A 312 17.10 -15.69 0.12
C PRO A 312 16.88 -14.26 0.62
N VAL A 313 15.71 -13.70 0.30
CA VAL A 313 15.32 -12.32 0.63
C VAL A 313 15.21 -12.09 2.13
N GLU A 314 14.93 -13.13 2.90
CA GLU A 314 14.90 -13.12 4.36
C GLU A 314 16.29 -13.00 5.00
N ASP A 315 17.35 -13.35 4.25
CA ASP A 315 18.74 -13.27 4.73
C ASP A 315 19.36 -11.88 4.48
N TRP A 316 18.68 -11.01 3.71
CA TRP A 316 19.16 -9.66 3.45
C TRP A 316 19.20 -8.84 4.74
N THR A 317 20.12 -7.89 4.85
CA THR A 317 20.30 -7.08 6.07
C THR A 317 19.96 -5.62 5.81
N ARG A 318 19.55 -4.91 6.86
CA ARG A 318 19.38 -3.44 6.81
C ARG A 318 20.73 -2.72 6.74
N THR A 319 20.69 -1.39 6.59
CA THR A 319 21.84 -0.55 6.88
C THR A 319 21.92 -0.32 8.39
N SER A 320 23.07 -0.55 9.02
CA SER A 320 23.19 -0.29 10.46
C SER A 320 23.06 1.21 10.76
N PRO A 321 22.12 1.62 11.64
CA PRO A 321 21.98 3.04 12.02
C PRO A 321 23.09 3.51 12.95
N PHE A 322 23.82 2.59 13.58
CA PHE A 322 24.84 2.88 14.58
C PHE A 322 26.25 2.64 14.02
N VAL A 323 26.70 3.51 13.12
CA VAL A 323 28.08 3.45 12.61
C VAL A 323 29.07 3.79 13.73
N MET A 324 29.70 2.76 14.30
CA MET A 324 30.82 2.91 15.23
C MET A 324 32.08 3.34 14.46
N ARG A 325 32.29 4.64 14.28
CA ARG A 325 33.62 5.17 13.93
C ARG A 325 34.47 5.25 15.18
N GLN A 326 35.15 4.17 15.55
CA GLN A 326 36.25 4.22 16.51
C GLN A 326 37.59 4.27 15.78
N PRO A 327 38.35 5.38 15.84
CA PRO A 327 39.70 5.43 15.28
C PRO A 327 40.62 4.45 16.03
N GLY A 328 41.19 3.47 15.32
CA GLY A 328 42.24 2.58 15.85
C GLY A 328 41.81 1.15 16.19
N LEU A 329 40.51 0.83 16.14
CA LEU A 329 40.01 -0.54 16.04
C LEU A 329 39.61 -0.74 14.57
N GLY A 330 40.12 -1.81 13.92
CA GLY A 330 39.79 -2.10 12.53
C GLY A 330 38.28 -2.10 12.30
N GLU A 331 37.83 -1.82 11.07
CA GLU A 331 36.42 -1.75 10.65
C GLU A 331 35.67 -3.04 11.02
N SER A 332 35.23 -3.17 12.27
CA SER A 332 34.31 -4.19 12.70
C SER A 332 32.94 -3.55 12.57
N ALA A 333 32.32 -3.77 11.40
CA ALA A 333 30.95 -3.34 11.18
C ALA A 333 30.06 -3.94 12.29
N PRO A 334 29.18 -3.14 12.91
CA PRO A 334 28.24 -3.67 13.90
C PRO A 334 27.37 -4.76 13.26
N TYR A 335 27.08 -5.81 14.03
CA TYR A 335 26.17 -6.87 13.61
C TYR A 335 24.84 -6.26 13.16
N THR A 336 24.41 -6.62 11.95
CA THR A 336 23.09 -6.25 11.44
C THR A 336 22.30 -7.52 11.19
N PRO A 337 21.18 -7.74 11.91
CA PRO A 337 20.40 -8.95 11.77
C PRO A 337 19.77 -9.05 10.36
N PRO A 338 19.52 -10.26 9.86
CA PRO A 338 18.73 -10.48 8.65
C PRO A 338 17.29 -9.98 8.79
N LEU A 339 16.67 -9.61 7.66
CA LEU A 339 15.29 -9.13 7.60
C LEU A 339 14.32 -10.16 8.18
N GLY A 340 14.54 -11.45 7.93
CA GLY A 340 13.68 -12.52 8.43
C GLY A 340 13.68 -12.66 9.95
N MET A 341 14.66 -12.06 10.65
CA MET A 341 14.75 -12.07 12.10
C MET A 341 13.89 -10.96 12.72
N ASP A 342 13.91 -9.77 12.13
CA ASP A 342 13.19 -8.59 12.63
C ASP A 342 11.77 -8.46 12.05
N TYR A 343 11.52 -9.04 10.87
CA TYR A 343 10.27 -8.89 10.13
C TYR A 343 9.67 -10.22 9.70
N LYS A 344 8.36 -10.19 9.47
CA LYS A 344 7.66 -11.25 8.72
C LYS A 344 7.98 -11.07 7.24
N VAL A 345 8.93 -11.85 6.74
CA VAL A 345 9.32 -11.86 5.32
C VAL A 345 8.64 -13.00 4.58
N VAL A 346 7.90 -12.69 3.53
CA VAL A 346 7.17 -13.67 2.70
C VAL A 346 7.39 -13.43 1.21
N ILE A 347 7.26 -14.49 0.43
CA ILE A 347 7.35 -14.49 -1.03
C ILE A 347 5.93 -14.64 -1.63
N ARG A 348 5.72 -14.04 -2.79
CA ARG A 348 4.52 -14.14 -3.62
C ARG A 348 4.94 -14.44 -5.05
N SER A 349 4.14 -15.21 -5.79
CA SER A 349 4.48 -15.58 -7.17
C SER A 349 3.91 -14.57 -8.16
N LEU A 350 4.79 -13.92 -8.92
CA LEU A 350 4.42 -13.02 -10.00
C LEU A 350 3.56 -13.75 -11.05
N GLU A 351 4.00 -14.93 -11.49
CA GLU A 351 3.33 -15.72 -12.52
C GLU A 351 1.91 -16.12 -12.11
N ARG A 352 1.71 -16.44 -10.83
CA ARG A 352 0.37 -16.76 -10.32
C ARG A 352 -0.52 -15.53 -10.26
N MET A 353 0.02 -14.38 -9.88
CA MET A 353 -0.72 -13.12 -9.90
C MET A 353 -1.19 -12.77 -11.32
N GLU A 354 -0.35 -13.03 -12.34
CA GLU A 354 -0.67 -12.80 -13.76
C GLU A 354 -1.60 -13.88 -14.35
N ALA A 355 -1.50 -15.13 -13.89
CA ALA A 355 -2.28 -16.27 -14.41
C ALA A 355 -3.74 -16.28 -13.92
N ARG A 356 -4.57 -15.38 -14.45
CA ARG A 356 -6.00 -15.22 -14.09
C ARG A 356 -6.79 -16.54 -14.13
N GLN A 357 -6.41 -17.49 -14.98
CA GLN A 357 -7.05 -18.81 -15.09
C GLN A 357 -6.96 -19.68 -13.83
N VAL A 358 -5.96 -19.46 -12.95
CA VAL A 358 -5.83 -20.21 -11.68
C VAL A 358 -6.44 -19.48 -10.49
N HIS A 359 -6.90 -18.24 -10.65
CA HIS A 359 -7.41 -17.42 -9.55
C HIS A 359 -8.64 -18.04 -8.87
N ARG A 360 -9.51 -18.74 -9.62
CA ARG A 360 -10.69 -19.39 -9.02
C ARG A 360 -10.31 -20.47 -8.00
N VAL A 361 -9.34 -21.33 -8.33
CA VAL A 361 -8.90 -22.41 -7.43
C VAL A 361 -8.04 -21.88 -6.29
N TRP A 362 -7.27 -20.81 -6.54
CA TRP A 362 -6.56 -20.07 -5.50
C TRP A 362 -7.52 -19.47 -4.46
N ASN A 363 -8.49 -18.66 -4.88
CA ASN A 363 -9.48 -18.07 -3.98
C ASN A 363 -10.19 -19.13 -3.14
N ALA A 364 -10.61 -20.24 -3.76
CA ALA A 364 -11.27 -21.33 -3.05
C ALA A 364 -10.39 -21.95 -1.94
N ARG A 365 -9.08 -22.11 -2.15
CA ARG A 365 -8.18 -22.62 -1.10
C ARG A 365 -7.81 -21.57 -0.07
N TRP A 366 -7.71 -20.32 -0.46
CA TRP A 366 -7.49 -19.21 0.48
C TRP A 366 -8.62 -19.13 1.51
N GLU A 367 -9.87 -19.29 1.10
CA GLU A 367 -11.02 -19.36 2.01
C GLU A 367 -10.93 -20.55 2.99
N VAL A 368 -10.36 -21.68 2.57
CA VAL A 368 -10.13 -22.82 3.48
C VAL A 368 -9.10 -22.45 4.56
N LEU A 369 -8.02 -21.78 4.17
CA LEU A 369 -6.98 -21.30 5.09
C LEU A 369 -7.54 -20.26 6.09
N ARG A 370 -8.27 -19.25 5.59
CA ARG A 370 -8.82 -18.14 6.38
C ARG A 370 -10.03 -18.53 7.23
N GLY A 371 -10.78 -19.57 6.84
CA GLY A 371 -11.98 -20.02 7.53
C GLY A 371 -11.76 -20.63 8.93
N GLY A 372 -10.53 -20.63 9.45
CA GLY A 372 -10.20 -21.13 10.80
C GLY A 372 -10.38 -22.64 10.97
N ARG A 373 -10.49 -23.38 9.87
CA ARG A 373 -10.62 -24.85 9.87
C ARG A 373 -9.24 -25.49 9.92
N ALA A 374 -9.16 -26.67 10.55
CA ALA A 374 -7.97 -27.50 10.46
C ALA A 374 -7.67 -27.78 8.98
N GLY A 375 -6.46 -27.42 8.55
CA GLY A 375 -5.96 -27.73 7.21
C GLY A 375 -4.95 -28.88 7.27
N HIS A 376 -4.46 -29.25 6.10
CA HIS A 376 -3.45 -30.29 5.95
C HIS A 376 -2.18 -29.73 5.34
N VAL A 377 -1.07 -30.22 5.86
CA VAL A 377 0.28 -30.03 5.34
C VAL A 377 0.62 -31.24 4.49
N HIS A 378 1.10 -31.01 3.27
CA HIS A 378 1.69 -32.06 2.46
C HIS A 378 3.21 -31.90 2.41
N ARG A 379 3.94 -32.93 2.83
CA ARG A 379 5.38 -33.06 2.59
C ARG A 379 5.65 -33.75 1.27
N CYS A 380 6.37 -33.09 0.37
CA CYS A 380 6.96 -33.71 -0.80
C CYS A 380 8.17 -34.59 -0.41
N GLU A 381 8.38 -35.66 -1.16
CA GLU A 381 9.53 -36.57 -0.98
C GLU A 381 10.75 -36.01 -1.71
N THR A 382 11.96 -36.29 -1.21
CA THR A 382 13.22 -35.90 -1.86
C THR A 382 13.48 -36.72 -3.13
N GLY A 383 14.00 -36.07 -4.18
CA GLY A 383 14.41 -36.72 -5.43
C GLY A 383 13.24 -37.17 -6.33
N ALA A 384 13.50 -38.10 -7.26
CA ALA A 384 12.60 -38.49 -8.36
C ALA A 384 11.26 -39.16 -7.96
N GLY A 385 10.88 -39.11 -6.68
CA GLY A 385 9.72 -39.80 -6.10
C GLY A 385 8.35 -39.16 -6.41
N SER A 386 8.28 -37.87 -6.76
CA SER A 386 6.99 -37.25 -7.08
C SER A 386 6.64 -37.40 -8.57
N GLN A 387 5.84 -38.41 -8.90
CA GLN A 387 5.14 -38.44 -10.20
C GLN A 387 4.22 -37.20 -10.24
N GLN A 388 4.61 -36.17 -11.00
CA GLN A 388 3.90 -34.88 -11.09
C GLN A 388 2.37 -35.04 -11.21
N GLN A 389 1.92 -36.01 -12.02
CA GLN A 389 0.50 -36.32 -12.19
C GLN A 389 -0.17 -36.83 -10.91
N ALA A 390 0.50 -37.70 -10.15
CA ALA A 390 -0.01 -38.22 -8.88
C ALA A 390 -0.05 -37.13 -7.80
N LEU A 391 0.99 -36.30 -7.73
CA LEU A 391 1.03 -35.14 -6.84
C LEU A 391 -0.12 -34.18 -7.15
N TYR A 392 -0.26 -33.76 -8.42
CA TYR A 392 -1.34 -32.87 -8.83
C TYR A 392 -2.73 -33.47 -8.55
N ALA A 393 -2.93 -34.75 -8.85
CA ALA A 393 -4.17 -35.44 -8.54
C ALA A 393 -4.45 -35.43 -7.03
N LYS A 394 -3.46 -35.72 -6.18
CA LYS A 394 -3.60 -35.70 -4.73
C LYS A 394 -4.00 -34.31 -4.22
N LEU A 395 -3.30 -33.26 -4.67
CA LEU A 395 -3.62 -31.88 -4.30
C LEU A 395 -5.05 -31.53 -4.74
N LYS A 396 -5.41 -31.83 -5.98
CA LYS A 396 -6.74 -31.51 -6.54
C LYS A 396 -7.89 -32.22 -5.82
N HIS A 397 -7.71 -33.49 -5.43
CA HIS A 397 -8.76 -34.26 -4.75
C HIS A 397 -8.89 -33.89 -3.26
N ASN A 398 -7.86 -33.29 -2.65
CA ASN A 398 -7.91 -32.87 -1.25
C ASN A 398 -7.78 -31.34 -1.11
N PRO A 399 -8.90 -30.60 -1.10
CA PRO A 399 -8.89 -29.14 -0.95
C PRO A 399 -8.46 -28.68 0.45
N ALA A 400 -8.44 -29.56 1.45
CA ALA A 400 -7.97 -29.22 2.79
C ALA A 400 -6.44 -29.12 2.88
N ILE A 401 -5.69 -29.60 1.87
CA ILE A 401 -4.26 -29.32 1.75
C ILE A 401 -4.09 -27.84 1.38
N VAL A 402 -3.64 -27.02 2.34
CA VAL A 402 -3.44 -25.58 2.16
C VAL A 402 -1.98 -25.17 2.25
N LEU A 403 -1.12 -26.06 2.75
CA LEU A 403 0.31 -25.87 2.87
C LEU A 403 1.04 -27.09 2.28
N MET A 404 2.11 -26.85 1.53
CA MET A 404 3.00 -27.89 1.04
C MET A 404 4.46 -27.51 1.27
N THR A 405 5.25 -28.46 1.77
CA THR A 405 6.71 -28.34 1.87
C THR A 405 7.34 -29.04 0.67
N LEU A 406 8.27 -28.36 -0.01
CA LEU A 406 8.96 -28.91 -1.17
C LEU A 406 10.02 -29.93 -0.72
N GLY A 407 10.26 -30.94 -1.55
CA GLY A 407 11.30 -31.95 -1.31
C GLY A 407 12.70 -31.45 -1.66
N SER A 408 12.79 -30.43 -2.51
CA SER A 408 14.03 -29.80 -2.99
C SER A 408 13.83 -28.29 -3.16
N SER A 409 14.92 -27.53 -3.20
CA SER A 409 14.88 -26.10 -3.53
C SER A 409 14.32 -25.85 -4.95
N PRO A 410 13.61 -24.72 -5.20
CA PRO A 410 13.20 -24.29 -6.53
C PRO A 410 14.34 -24.10 -7.55
N ASP A 411 15.60 -24.05 -7.13
CA ASP A 411 16.76 -24.06 -8.04
C ASP A 411 16.99 -25.44 -8.68
N GLU A 412 16.45 -26.49 -8.07
CA GLU A 412 16.45 -27.84 -8.62
C GLU A 412 15.19 -28.09 -9.46
N GLU A 413 15.32 -28.85 -10.54
CA GLU A 413 14.20 -29.18 -11.46
C GLU A 413 12.98 -29.75 -10.73
N HIS A 414 13.24 -30.58 -9.71
CA HIS A 414 12.19 -31.24 -8.92
C HIS A 414 11.47 -30.24 -8.01
N GLY A 415 12.21 -29.37 -7.32
CA GLY A 415 11.62 -28.32 -6.47
C GLY A 415 10.83 -27.29 -7.28
N LEU A 416 11.34 -26.89 -8.45
CA LEU A 416 10.62 -25.98 -9.36
C LEU A 416 9.31 -26.60 -9.87
N SER A 417 9.35 -27.90 -10.19
CA SER A 417 8.16 -28.66 -10.59
C SER A 417 7.12 -28.70 -9.48
N GLU A 418 7.53 -28.98 -8.24
CA GLU A 418 6.64 -29.03 -7.08
C GLU A 418 6.05 -27.65 -6.76
N LEU A 419 6.87 -26.59 -6.77
CA LEU A 419 6.43 -25.21 -6.64
C LEU A 419 5.33 -24.89 -7.66
N THR A 420 5.62 -25.14 -8.94
CA THR A 420 4.68 -24.86 -10.04
C THR A 420 3.38 -25.64 -9.89
N LEU A 421 3.43 -26.92 -9.52
CA LEU A 421 2.23 -27.74 -9.28
C LEU A 421 1.41 -27.23 -8.09
N GLY A 422 2.07 -26.80 -7.01
CA GLY A 422 1.44 -26.19 -5.85
C GLY A 422 0.66 -24.92 -6.22
N LEU A 423 1.30 -24.03 -6.98
CA LEU A 423 0.69 -22.80 -7.49
C LEU A 423 -0.51 -23.11 -8.40
N GLN A 424 -0.37 -24.04 -9.35
CA GLN A 424 -1.43 -24.46 -10.26
C GLN A 424 -2.62 -25.11 -9.53
N ALA A 425 -2.36 -25.85 -8.45
CA ALA A 425 -3.38 -26.43 -7.60
C ALA A 425 -4.06 -25.41 -6.67
N GLY A 426 -3.55 -24.16 -6.62
CA GLY A 426 -4.09 -23.05 -5.86
C GLY A 426 -3.63 -22.99 -4.41
N LEU A 427 -2.54 -23.70 -4.02
CA LEU A 427 -2.11 -23.75 -2.62
C LEU A 427 -1.68 -22.36 -2.14
N PRO A 428 -2.26 -21.82 -1.06
CA PRO A 428 -1.93 -20.49 -0.58
C PRO A 428 -0.56 -20.40 0.12
N VAL A 429 -0.04 -21.53 0.62
CA VAL A 429 1.23 -21.56 1.34
C VAL A 429 2.15 -22.65 0.78
N LEU A 430 3.39 -22.29 0.46
CA LEU A 430 4.46 -23.21 0.06
C LEU A 430 5.72 -22.88 0.85
N LEU A 431 6.45 -23.90 1.33
CA LEU A 431 7.68 -23.71 2.10
C LEU A 431 8.79 -24.60 1.57
N TRP A 432 10.02 -24.09 1.59
CA TRP A 432 11.21 -24.86 1.27
C TRP A 432 12.40 -24.31 2.05
N ALA A 433 13.41 -25.13 2.28
CA ALA A 433 14.72 -24.65 2.70
C ALA A 433 15.50 -24.24 1.44
N HIS A 434 16.33 -23.20 1.54
CA HIS A 434 17.22 -22.81 0.44
C HIS A 434 18.22 -23.92 0.07
N GLN A 435 18.53 -24.81 1.03
CA GLN A 435 19.43 -25.94 0.86
C GLN A 435 18.83 -27.22 1.44
N GLY A 436 18.64 -28.23 0.58
CA GLY A 436 18.10 -29.54 0.98
C GLY A 436 16.63 -29.51 1.43
N PRO A 437 16.10 -30.65 1.92
CA PRO A 437 14.74 -30.74 2.45
C PRO A 437 14.65 -30.23 3.89
N LEU A 438 13.45 -29.77 4.29
CA LEU A 438 13.14 -29.50 5.69
C LEU A 438 13.22 -30.79 6.55
N GLY A 439 13.76 -30.66 7.76
CA GLY A 439 13.89 -31.75 8.72
C GLY A 439 12.56 -32.16 9.35
N ASP A 440 12.56 -33.27 10.08
CA ASP A 440 11.33 -33.83 10.68
C ASP A 440 10.76 -32.91 11.78
N ALA A 441 11.63 -32.24 12.54
CA ALA A 441 11.22 -31.31 13.60
C ALA A 441 10.47 -30.09 13.04
N GLU A 442 10.94 -29.52 11.93
CA GLU A 442 10.24 -28.43 11.24
C GLU A 442 8.87 -28.89 10.74
N HIS A 443 8.79 -30.10 10.17
CA HIS A 443 7.51 -30.67 9.72
C HIS A 443 6.52 -30.88 10.86
N GLU A 444 6.97 -31.34 12.03
CA GLU A 444 6.12 -31.53 13.21
C GLU A 444 5.49 -30.21 13.68
N GLU A 445 6.26 -29.11 13.69
CA GLU A 445 5.76 -27.78 14.02
C GLU A 445 4.73 -27.27 13.00
N LEU A 446 4.99 -27.45 11.71
CA LEU A 446 4.02 -27.08 10.65
C LEU A 446 2.72 -27.89 10.77
N HIS A 447 2.82 -29.20 11.07
CA HIS A 447 1.66 -30.05 11.34
C HIS A 447 0.91 -29.64 12.61
N ARG A 448 1.59 -29.10 13.63
CA ARG A 448 0.95 -28.54 14.82
C ARG A 448 0.09 -27.33 14.45
N VAL A 449 0.65 -26.36 13.72
CA VAL A 449 -0.08 -25.16 13.25
C VAL A 449 -1.30 -25.54 12.41
N ALA A 450 -1.14 -26.47 11.47
CA ALA A 450 -2.22 -26.89 10.59
C ALA A 450 -3.38 -27.59 11.33
N ARG A 451 -3.07 -28.40 12.35
CA ARG A 451 -4.06 -29.10 13.19
C ARG A 451 -4.85 -28.15 14.08
N THR A 452 -4.20 -27.13 14.62
CA THR A 452 -4.88 -26.12 15.47
C THR A 452 -5.64 -25.09 14.64
N GLY A 453 -5.39 -25.01 13.33
CA GLY A 453 -5.95 -23.97 12.46
C GLY A 453 -5.40 -22.58 12.79
N ALA A 454 -4.30 -22.49 13.53
CA ALA A 454 -3.66 -21.26 13.98
C ALA A 454 -2.81 -20.62 12.86
N TRP A 455 -3.41 -20.44 11.68
CA TRP A 455 -2.70 -19.98 10.48
C TRP A 455 -2.16 -18.56 10.61
N ASP A 456 -2.77 -17.74 11.47
CA ASP A 456 -2.25 -16.40 11.80
C ASP A 456 -0.88 -16.48 12.51
N ASP A 457 -0.60 -17.59 13.22
CA ASP A 457 0.67 -17.83 13.92
C ASP A 457 1.73 -18.50 13.02
N LEU A 458 1.38 -18.84 11.77
CA LEU A 458 2.29 -19.57 10.88
C LEU A 458 3.55 -18.76 10.59
N LEU A 459 3.40 -17.49 10.23
CA LEU A 459 4.54 -16.64 9.88
C LEU A 459 5.48 -16.44 11.09
N GLU A 460 4.93 -16.30 12.30
CA GLU A 460 5.73 -16.25 13.52
C GLU A 460 6.45 -17.58 13.79
N THR A 461 5.78 -18.71 13.55
CA THR A 461 6.39 -20.03 13.64
C THR A 461 7.53 -20.20 12.63
N VAL A 462 7.35 -19.76 11.38
CA VAL A 462 8.41 -19.79 10.35
C VAL A 462 9.57 -18.88 10.74
N THR A 463 9.32 -17.64 11.19
CA THR A 463 10.36 -16.74 11.71
C THR A 463 11.19 -17.40 12.81
N ARG A 464 10.54 -18.09 13.76
CA ARG A 464 11.26 -18.84 14.80
C ARG A 464 12.07 -20.01 14.24
N LEU A 465 11.52 -20.76 13.28
CA LEU A 465 12.23 -21.89 12.67
C LEU A 465 13.45 -21.45 11.84
N ARG A 466 13.39 -20.29 11.17
CA ARG A 466 14.51 -19.73 10.39
C ARG A 466 15.76 -19.46 11.24
N PHE A 467 15.55 -18.98 12.47
CA PHE A 467 16.63 -18.46 13.33
C PHE A 467 16.61 -19.08 14.72
N SER A 468 16.21 -20.36 14.83
CA SER A 468 16.16 -21.04 16.13
C SER A 468 17.57 -21.06 16.73
N PRO A 469 17.79 -20.38 17.87
CA PRO A 469 19.13 -20.28 18.43
C PRO A 469 19.59 -21.67 18.85
N GLY A 470 20.81 -22.04 18.46
CA GLY A 470 21.53 -23.09 19.17
C GLY A 470 21.55 -22.74 20.65
N THR A 471 21.44 -23.73 21.53
CA THR A 471 21.39 -23.55 23.00
C THR A 471 22.61 -22.84 23.65
N ARG A 472 23.54 -22.30 22.85
CA ARG A 472 24.78 -21.67 23.33
C ARG A 472 25.13 -20.41 22.52
N ASP A 473 25.49 -19.35 23.23
CA ASP A 473 26.06 -18.10 22.68
C ASP A 473 27.55 -18.23 22.31
N ASP A 474 28.15 -19.42 22.42
CA ASP A 474 29.60 -19.65 22.23
C ASP A 474 29.99 -19.99 20.78
N GLY A 475 29.04 -19.90 19.84
CA GLY A 475 29.28 -20.10 18.41
C GLY A 475 29.66 -21.53 18.01
N ARG A 476 29.53 -22.52 18.92
CA ARG A 476 29.76 -23.93 18.57
C ARG A 476 28.49 -24.53 17.98
N GLU A 477 28.61 -24.97 16.72
CA GLU A 477 27.59 -25.59 15.88
C GLU A 477 26.64 -26.52 16.66
N GLY A 478 25.48 -25.96 16.97
CA GLY A 478 24.23 -26.70 17.04
C GLY A 478 23.20 -26.02 16.13
N SER A 479 23.65 -25.41 15.03
CA SER A 479 22.80 -24.59 14.16
C SER A 479 21.99 -25.47 13.22
N VAL A 480 20.68 -25.45 13.44
CA VAL A 480 19.73 -25.78 12.38
C VAL A 480 19.44 -24.44 11.71
N ASP A 481 20.37 -23.97 10.89
CA ASP A 481 20.20 -22.80 10.02
C ASP A 481 19.35 -23.22 8.81
N SER A 482 18.08 -23.56 9.06
CA SER A 482 17.22 -24.14 8.02
C SER A 482 16.77 -23.13 6.95
N HIS A 483 17.26 -21.88 6.97
CA HIS A 483 17.03 -20.79 6.00
C HIS A 483 15.78 -21.04 5.13
N ILE A 484 14.62 -20.85 5.76
CA ILE A 484 13.33 -21.32 5.22
C ILE A 484 12.65 -20.20 4.46
N ALA A 485 12.43 -20.39 3.17
CA ALA A 485 11.56 -19.51 2.39
C ALA A 485 10.09 -19.89 2.59
N VAL A 486 9.22 -18.88 2.64
CA VAL A 486 7.77 -19.07 2.70
C VAL A 486 7.11 -18.26 1.59
N LEU A 487 6.43 -18.95 0.70
CA LEU A 487 5.46 -18.33 -0.19
C LEU A 487 4.11 -18.26 0.52
N TRP A 488 3.59 -17.05 0.68
CA TRP A 488 2.30 -16.76 1.31
C TRP A 488 1.50 -15.87 0.38
N ASP A 489 0.52 -16.44 -0.32
CA ASP A 489 -0.10 -15.76 -1.45
C ASP A 489 -1.60 -15.54 -1.22
N ASP A 490 -1.95 -14.29 -0.93
CA ASP A 490 -3.32 -13.83 -0.66
C ASP A 490 -3.97 -13.23 -1.91
N PRO A 491 -5.04 -13.85 -2.47
CA PRO A 491 -5.66 -13.38 -3.70
C PRO A 491 -6.38 -12.04 -3.57
N SER A 492 -6.68 -11.60 -2.35
CA SER A 492 -7.34 -10.31 -2.09
C SER A 492 -6.36 -9.14 -2.06
N ARG A 493 -5.05 -9.40 -2.05
CA ARG A 493 -3.99 -8.40 -1.90
C ARG A 493 -3.12 -8.29 -3.15
N LEU A 494 -3.74 -8.06 -4.30
CA LEU A 494 -3.01 -7.77 -5.54
C LEU A 494 -2.71 -6.25 -5.60
N PRO A 495 -1.44 -5.81 -5.73
CA PRO A 495 -1.15 -4.43 -6.12
C PRO A 495 -1.62 -4.20 -7.55
N GLU A 496 -2.06 -2.98 -7.88
CA GLU A 496 -2.41 -2.63 -9.25
C GLU A 496 -1.18 -2.82 -10.16
N VAL A 497 -1.22 -3.85 -11.00
CA VAL A 497 -0.20 -4.09 -12.02
C VAL A 497 -0.65 -3.30 -13.25
N PRO A 498 0.11 -2.28 -13.71
CA PRO A 498 -0.18 -1.66 -14.99
C PRO A 498 -0.15 -2.74 -16.06
N GLU A 499 -1.23 -2.85 -16.86
CA GLU A 499 -1.24 -3.78 -17.99
C GLU A 499 -0.02 -3.49 -18.85
N SER A 500 0.84 -4.50 -18.99
CA SER A 500 1.95 -4.43 -19.94
C SER A 500 1.32 -4.33 -21.32
N ALA A 501 1.47 -3.17 -21.96
CA ALA A 501 1.03 -2.96 -23.33
C ALA A 501 1.68 -4.06 -24.20
N SER A 502 0.84 -4.95 -24.72
CA SER A 502 1.24 -6.01 -25.65
C SER A 502 1.46 -5.45 -27.05
#